data_AF-A0A914M9G8-F1
#
_entry.id   AF-A0A914M9G8-F1
#
_cell.length_a   1.000
_cell.length_b   1.000
_cell.length_c   1.000
_cell.angle_alpha   90.00
_cell.angle_beta   90.00
_cell.angle_gamma   90.00
#
_symmetry.space_group_name_H-M   'P 1'
#
loop_
_entity.id
_entity.type
_entity.pdbx_description
1 polymer ?
#
loop_
_entity_poly.entity_id
_entity_poly.type
_entity_poly.pdbx_seq_one_letter_code
_entity_poly.pdbx_strand_id
1 'polypeptide(L)' 'MKPNKFPYQAYHSTQTSQRSVAQHFIKQYKKHLRFPNLPCVRVEHKLQHMYFPVEVCDIVPGQRGLL' A
#
# COMPACT_ATOMS: atom_id res chain seq x y z
N MET A 1 11.97 4.32 -14.02
CA MET A 1 12.17 3.82 -12.63
C MET A 1 11.50 2.46 -12.49
N LYS A 2 12.15 1.47 -11.86
CA LYS A 2 11.51 0.19 -11.56
C LYS A 2 10.58 0.36 -10.35
N PRO A 3 9.35 -0.18 -10.35
CA PRO A 3 8.45 -0.05 -9.21
C PRO A 3 8.98 -0.82 -8.01
N ASN A 4 8.99 -0.18 -6.83
CA ASN A 4 9.37 -0.81 -5.58
C ASN A 4 8.44 -2.01 -5.31
N LYS A 5 9.05 -3.17 -5.01
CA LYS A 5 8.34 -4.40 -4.67
C LYS A 5 8.40 -4.60 -3.16
N PHE A 6 7.31 -5.12 -2.61
CA PHE A 6 7.15 -5.39 -1.19
C PHE A 6 6.75 -6.86 -1.00
N PRO A 7 7.09 -7.47 0.15
CA PRO A 7 6.57 -8.78 0.51
C PRO A 7 5.05 -8.71 0.63
N TYR A 8 4.36 -9.59 -0.11
CA TYR A 8 2.92 -9.76 -0.09
C TYR A 8 2.58 -11.21 0.24
N GLN A 9 1.73 -11.38 1.25
CA GLN A 9 1.16 -12.66 1.63
C GLN A 9 -0.36 -12.55 1.58
N ALA A 10 -1.00 -13.46 0.86
CA ALA A 10 -2.46 -13.52 0.80
C ALA A 10 -3.03 -14.08 2.13
N TYR A 11 -4.25 -13.69 2.46
CA TYR A 11 -4.96 -14.22 3.62
C TYR A 11 -5.01 -15.76 3.57
N HIS A 12 -4.68 -16.44 4.68
CA HIS A 12 -4.50 -17.89 4.81
C HIS A 12 -3.39 -18.56 3.99
N SER A 13 -2.61 -17.84 3.19
CA SER A 13 -1.43 -18.40 2.53
C SER A 13 -0.22 -18.30 3.44
N THR A 14 0.65 -19.31 3.45
CA THR A 14 1.99 -19.24 4.05
C THR A 14 3.05 -18.72 3.08
N GLN A 15 2.68 -18.56 1.80
CA GLN A 15 3.60 -18.16 0.74
C GLN A 15 3.70 -16.63 0.66
N THR A 16 4.93 -16.13 0.79
CA THR A 16 5.24 -14.72 0.55
C THR A 16 5.78 -14.54 -0.86
N SER A 17 5.27 -13.52 -1.58
CA SER A 17 5.73 -13.16 -2.92
C SER A 17 6.13 -11.69 -2.98
N GLN A 18 7.05 -11.33 -3.87
CA GLN A 18 7.42 -9.93 -4.09
C GLN A 18 6.46 -9.28 -5.09
N ARG A 19 5.68 -8.29 -4.65
CA ARG A 19 4.68 -7.61 -5.47
C ARG A 19 4.74 -6.09 -5.24
N SER A 20 4.60 -5.30 -6.29
CA SER A 20 4.45 -3.84 -6.13
C SER A 20 3.01 -3.49 -5.74
N VAL A 21 2.83 -2.35 -5.06
CA VAL A 21 1.49 -1.84 -4.69
C VAL A 21 0.61 -1.66 -5.92
N ALA A 22 1.13 -1.07 -7.00
CA ALA A 22 0.39 -0.92 -8.26
C ALA A 22 -0.11 -2.26 -8.83
N GLN A 23 0.73 -3.29 -8.85
CA GLN A 23 0.32 -4.63 -9.30
C GLN A 23 -0.71 -5.28 -8.37
N HIS A 24 -0.60 -5.05 -7.06
CA HIS A 24 -1.61 -5.52 -6.12
C HIS A 24 -2.96 -4.87 -6.41
N PHE A 25 -3.01 -3.56 -6.64
CA PHE A 25 -4.25 -2.85 -6.89
C PHE A 25 -4.94 -3.24 -8.21
N ILE A 26 -4.16 -3.49 -9.25
CA ILE A 26 -4.68 -4.00 -10.53
C ILE A 26 -5.25 -5.41 -10.33
N LYS A 27 -4.53 -6.32 -9.67
CA LYS A 27 -4.95 -7.71 -9.52
C LYS A 27 -6.12 -7.90 -8.56
N GLN A 28 -6.10 -7.20 -7.43
CA GLN A 28 -7.08 -7.39 -6.35
C GLN A 28 -8.34 -6.54 -6.54
N TYR A 29 -8.19 -5.30 -7.01
CA TYR A 29 -9.27 -4.32 -7.08
C TYR A 29 -9.62 -3.90 -8.51
N LYS A 30 -8.95 -4.46 -9.53
CA LYS A 30 -9.09 -4.03 -10.94
C LYS A 30 -8.88 -2.52 -11.12
N LYS A 31 -8.05 -1.92 -10.26
CA LYS A 31 -7.82 -0.47 -10.21
C LYS A 31 -6.42 -0.13 -10.69
N HIS A 32 -6.34 0.69 -11.73
CA HIS A 32 -5.09 1.34 -12.13
C HIS A 32 -4.88 2.58 -11.27
N LEU A 33 -3.71 2.67 -10.62
CA LEU A 33 -3.34 3.87 -9.87
C LEU A 33 -3.10 5.01 -10.84
N ARG A 34 -3.63 6.19 -10.54
CA ARG A 34 -3.39 7.42 -11.30
C ARG A 34 -1.98 7.97 -11.04
N PHE A 35 -1.49 7.78 -9.81
CA PHE A 35 -0.20 8.30 -9.38
C PHE A 35 0.75 7.20 -8.86
N PRO A 36 1.15 6.23 -9.72
CA PRO A 36 1.96 5.08 -9.28
C PRO A 36 3.39 5.43 -8.86
N ASN A 37 3.88 6.62 -9.24
CA ASN A 37 5.24 7.09 -8.92
C ASN A 37 5.31 7.89 -7.61
N LEU A 38 4.17 8.20 -6.98
CA LEU A 38 4.15 8.85 -5.67
C LEU A 38 4.51 7.84 -4.56
N PRO A 39 5.07 8.32 -3.44
CA PRO A 39 5.33 7.46 -2.29
C PRO A 39 4.04 6.84 -1.75
N CYS A 40 4.15 5.68 -1.12
CA CYS A 40 3.05 5.05 -0.39
C CYS A 40 3.11 5.45 1.09
N VAL A 41 1.96 5.50 1.75
CA VAL A 41 1.85 5.58 3.20
C VAL A 41 2.17 4.21 3.78
N ARG A 42 3.20 4.13 4.63
CA ARG A 42 3.53 2.92 5.39
C ARG A 42 2.80 2.95 6.73
N VAL A 43 2.06 1.91 7.02
CA VAL A 43 1.38 1.70 8.31
C VAL A 43 1.96 0.46 8.97
N GLU A 44 2.38 0.61 10.22
CA GLU A 44 2.80 -0.50 11.06
C GLU A 44 1.54 -1.26 11.54
N HIS A 45 1.44 -2.55 11.20
CA HIS A 45 0.46 -3.46 11.76
C HIS A 45 1.16 -4.57 12.53
N LYS A 46 0.52 -5.15 13.55
CA LYS A 46 1.15 -6.11 14.50
C LYS A 46 1.92 -7.27 13.85
N LEU A 47 1.53 -7.65 12.63
CA LEU A 47 2.08 -8.82 11.92
C LEU A 47 2.93 -8.46 10.70
N GLN A 48 2.76 -7.27 10.11
CA GLN A 48 3.45 -6.87 8.89
C GLN A 48 3.28 -5.37 8.59
N HIS A 49 4.17 -4.84 7.77
CA HIS A 49 4.01 -3.51 7.18
C HIS A 49 2.90 -3.51 6.12
N MET A 50 2.00 -2.53 6.20
CA MET A 50 0.98 -2.28 5.19
C MET A 50 1.32 -1.03 4.39
N TYR A 51 1.07 -1.04 3.08
CA TYR A 51 1.40 0.05 2.18
C TYR A 51 0.15 0.50 1.41
N PHE A 52 -0.17 1.79 1.52
CA PHE A 52 -1.33 2.38 0.86
C PHE A 52 -0.91 3.48 -0.12
N PRO A 53 -1.41 3.48 -1.37
CA PRO A 53 -1.28 4.63 -2.27
C PRO A 53 -1.91 5.88 -1.67
N VAL A 54 -1.27 7.04 -1.85
CA VAL A 54 -1.82 8.33 -1.37
C VAL A 54 -3.23 8.58 -1.91
N GLU A 55 -3.50 8.18 -3.16
CA GLU A 55 -4.80 8.36 -3.82
C GLU A 55 -5.95 7.53 -3.23
N VAL A 56 -5.69 6.66 -2.25
CA VAL A 56 -6.73 5.90 -1.52
C VAL A 56 -6.75 6.20 -0.03
N CYS A 57 -6.01 7.23 0.41
CA CYS A 57 -5.95 7.65 1.80
C CYS A 57 -6.64 9.01 1.97
N ASP A 58 -7.45 9.12 3.01
CA ASP A 58 -7.96 10.39 3.51
C ASP A 58 -7.33 10.70 4.87
N ILE A 59 -7.13 11.98 5.17
CA ILE A 59 -6.68 12.42 6.50
C ILE A 59 -7.90 12.41 7.42
N VAL A 60 -7.79 11.71 8.55
CA VAL A 60 -8.84 11.70 9.56
C VAL A 60 -8.93 13.10 10.20
N PRO A 61 -10.12 13.74 10.21
CA PRO A 61 -10.28 15.07 10.81
C PRO A 61 -10.05 15.04 12.32
N GLY A 62 -9.74 16.20 12.91
CA GLY A 62 -9.57 16.36 14.36
C GLY A 62 -8.22 15.86 14.90
N GLN A 63 -7.29 15.44 14.04
CA GLN A 63 -5.90 15.22 14.44
C GLN A 63 -5.25 16.55 14.82
N ARG A 64 -4.59 16.60 15.98
CA ARG A 64 -3.86 17.80 16.41
C ARG A 64 -2.66 18.01 15.49
N GLY A 65 -2.65 19.13 14.78
CA GLY A 65 -1.44 19.62 14.13
C GLY A 65 -0.47 20.10 15.20
N LEU A 66 0.70 19.46 15.29
CA LEU A 66 1.84 20.00 16.03
C LEU A 66 2.59 20.91 15.05
N LEU A 67 2.16 22.16 14.98
CA LEU A 67 2.95 23.26 14.41
C LEU A 67 3.49 24.11 15.56
#